data_AF-Q1D9T8-F1
#
_entry.id   AF-Q1D9T8-F1
#
_cell.length_a   1.000
_cell.length_b   1.000
_cell.length_c   1.000
_cell.angle_alpha   90.00
_cell.angle_beta   90.00
_cell.angle_gamma   90.00
#
_symmetry.space_group_name_H-M   'P 1'
#
loop_
_entity.id
_entity.type
_entity.pdbx_description
1 polymer ?
#
loop_
_entity_poly.entity_id
_entity_poly.type
_entity_poly.pdbx_seq_one_letter_code
_entity_poly.pdbx_strand_id
1 'polypeptide(L)'
;MHRFLAPANQIDFPEDPTAQKKLNEAWNFNLTGFTDQGITGNPWNMSNSANNTWYFNPAQTDTAQGSYAAIQWNAFPGRLGFYFGGQGGTNAKGLVLPEEDLLALADTGRTKDGTPFSDLPQITNPCTGDVSHYGPFGPRGWQDEYCEWSVERDSQGNILRIDFTCENPEYWNTLWAVDPNKVLELYRSTLGKRQIALEDLYLEDPSTGRPVEDPSTGRPAYNPLNRWNSGPVSTASEGGAMHLTSTPNTLQTEIGLASAATVPRPVGNSNPQTLICCAQYGQPARNSDPHIGLSVNQLVAPPNPQRPSNKATLANPPGLYIQMPDFSGYQTPDQTNAAEFWTIVRGTSSLTDPDGRPMPGNYILHATFRVPPNKRYTVSDITINGQKIRWAGQVAQTFLMQITGMGLAQPSRAPVQDCVGVPSTELAQPLQLFHSSVFSALAGTNVPNFMGVPMNLASNSTLIAPTVRAGDTNVPMLLTALLPDISALPTVAVDGGGITVQVQDMKSVDYAVPGNTYPGPVAAIRILVSVQADAAPGPRGVFVTGAGQTKTPTPFPSALHVASR
;
A
#
# COMPACT_ATOMS: atom_id res chain seq x y z
N MET A 1 -1.33 -26.77 8.14
CA MET A 1 -0.95 -26.05 6.90
C MET A 1 -0.71 -24.61 7.31
N HIS A 2 0.48 -24.06 7.04
CA HIS A 2 0.77 -22.67 7.37
C HIS A 2 -0.07 -21.75 6.47
N ARG A 3 -0.54 -20.62 7.01
CA ARG A 3 -1.32 -19.60 6.28
C ARG A 3 -0.85 -18.21 6.71
N PHE A 4 -1.04 -17.22 5.86
CA PHE A 4 -0.91 -15.82 6.27
C PHE A 4 -1.96 -15.48 7.32
N LEU A 5 -1.53 -14.84 8.41
CA LEU A 5 -2.38 -14.23 9.40
C LEU A 5 -2.79 -12.83 8.93
N ALA A 6 -3.97 -12.37 9.37
CA ALA A 6 -4.38 -10.98 9.20
C ALA A 6 -3.36 -10.01 9.82
N PRO A 7 -3.26 -8.75 9.35
CA PRO A 7 -2.35 -7.76 9.94
C PRO A 7 -2.55 -7.68 11.46
N ALA A 8 -1.47 -7.66 12.23
CA ALA A 8 -1.50 -7.70 13.69
C ALA A 8 -2.37 -8.83 14.31
N ASN A 9 -2.61 -9.91 13.55
CA ASN A 9 -3.50 -11.02 13.90
C ASN A 9 -4.93 -10.58 14.29
N GLN A 10 -5.49 -9.58 13.61
CA GLN A 10 -6.85 -9.08 13.87
C GLN A 10 -7.91 -10.18 13.73
N ILE A 11 -8.85 -10.21 14.70
CA ILE A 11 -10.05 -11.05 14.71
C ILE A 11 -11.26 -10.13 14.73
N ASP A 12 -11.74 -9.76 13.54
CA ASP A 12 -12.87 -8.81 13.39
C ASP A 12 -14.25 -9.50 13.44
N PHE A 13 -14.30 -10.83 13.43
CA PHE A 13 -15.53 -11.62 13.63
C PHE A 13 -15.40 -12.61 14.81
N PRO A 14 -15.23 -12.12 16.06
CA PRO A 14 -15.05 -13.00 17.21
C PRO A 14 -16.26 -13.90 17.49
N GLU A 15 -17.47 -13.41 17.16
CA GLU A 15 -18.74 -14.12 17.37
C GLU A 15 -19.27 -14.82 16.09
N ASP A 16 -18.56 -14.69 14.96
CA ASP A 16 -18.89 -15.40 13.72
C ASP A 16 -17.64 -16.10 13.15
N PRO A 17 -17.35 -17.31 13.64
CA PRO A 17 -16.21 -18.10 13.15
C PRO A 17 -16.28 -18.42 11.65
N THR A 18 -17.48 -18.42 11.04
CA THR A 18 -17.63 -18.69 9.61
C THR A 18 -17.18 -17.48 8.80
N ALA A 19 -17.59 -16.27 9.18
CA ALA A 19 -17.11 -15.04 8.56
C ALA A 19 -15.60 -14.85 8.78
N GLN A 20 -15.09 -15.10 9.99
CA GLN A 20 -13.65 -15.04 10.26
C GLN A 20 -12.87 -16.03 9.39
N LYS A 21 -13.40 -17.24 9.20
CA LYS A 21 -12.78 -18.24 8.33
C LYS A 21 -12.72 -17.76 6.87
N LYS A 22 -13.82 -17.21 6.33
CA LYS A 22 -13.86 -16.64 4.97
C LYS A 22 -12.85 -15.51 4.80
N LEU A 23 -12.77 -14.58 5.76
CA LEU A 23 -11.79 -13.51 5.76
C LEU A 23 -10.36 -14.06 5.73
N ASN A 24 -10.05 -15.02 6.59
CA ASN A 24 -8.72 -15.62 6.66
C ASN A 24 -8.34 -16.38 5.37
N GLU A 25 -9.30 -17.06 4.74
CA GLU A 25 -9.08 -17.78 3.48
C GLU A 25 -8.82 -16.81 2.32
N ALA A 26 -9.63 -15.75 2.20
CA ALA A 26 -9.45 -14.71 1.19
C ALA A 26 -8.15 -13.93 1.41
N TRP A 27 -7.81 -13.61 2.66
CA TRP A 27 -6.54 -12.96 3.01
C TRP A 27 -5.34 -13.83 2.65
N ASN A 28 -5.35 -15.11 3.04
CA ASN A 28 -4.28 -16.03 2.70
C ASN A 28 -4.11 -16.19 1.18
N PHE A 29 -5.22 -16.24 0.45
CA PHE A 29 -5.22 -16.29 -1.01
C PHE A 29 -4.53 -15.06 -1.61
N ASN A 30 -4.94 -13.85 -1.22
CA ASN A 30 -4.38 -12.61 -1.73
C ASN A 30 -2.87 -12.52 -1.46
N LEU A 31 -2.45 -12.80 -0.22
CA LEU A 31 -1.05 -12.68 0.20
C LEU A 31 -0.13 -13.74 -0.40
N THR A 32 -0.66 -14.94 -0.66
CA THR A 32 0.05 -15.95 -1.47
C THR A 32 0.29 -15.40 -2.87
N GLY A 33 -0.73 -14.84 -3.53
CA GLY A 33 -0.60 -14.24 -4.85
C GLY A 33 0.41 -13.09 -4.90
N PHE A 34 0.38 -12.18 -3.95
CA PHE A 34 1.33 -11.05 -3.89
C PHE A 34 2.77 -11.52 -3.64
N THR A 35 2.94 -12.55 -2.80
CA THR A 35 4.25 -13.14 -2.55
C THR A 35 4.81 -13.84 -3.78
N ASP A 36 3.99 -14.63 -4.47
CA ASP A 36 4.39 -15.34 -5.68
C ASP A 36 4.66 -14.38 -6.85
N GLN A 37 3.88 -13.29 -6.94
CA GLN A 37 4.18 -12.15 -7.81
C GLN A 37 5.56 -11.54 -7.48
N GLY A 38 5.83 -11.28 -6.20
CA GLY A 38 7.13 -10.75 -5.75
C GLY A 38 8.31 -11.66 -6.11
N ILE A 39 8.14 -12.99 -5.98
CA ILE A 39 9.14 -14.00 -6.36
C ILE A 39 9.35 -14.02 -7.88
N THR A 40 8.26 -13.91 -8.65
CA THR A 40 8.31 -13.82 -10.12
C THR A 40 9.11 -12.59 -10.55
N GLY A 41 8.89 -11.46 -9.89
CA GLY A 41 9.51 -10.17 -10.23
C GLY A 41 8.94 -9.64 -11.54
N ASN A 42 9.80 -9.08 -12.40
CA ASN A 42 9.40 -8.49 -13.66
C ASN A 42 10.19 -9.06 -14.85
N PRO A 43 9.75 -10.21 -15.41
CA PRO A 43 10.31 -10.76 -16.63
C PRO A 43 9.89 -10.04 -17.93
N TRP A 44 9.00 -9.04 -17.87
CA TRP A 44 8.38 -8.46 -19.06
C TRP A 44 9.13 -7.25 -19.61
N ASN A 45 9.43 -6.27 -18.76
CA ASN A 45 9.95 -4.97 -19.18
C ASN A 45 11.18 -4.50 -18.39
N MET A 46 11.78 -5.37 -17.57
CA MET A 46 13.01 -5.08 -16.84
C MET A 46 14.01 -6.23 -16.92
N SER A 47 15.26 -5.94 -17.30
CA SER A 47 16.35 -6.91 -17.18
C SER A 47 16.83 -6.99 -15.73
N ASN A 48 17.32 -8.16 -15.31
CA ASN A 48 17.84 -8.41 -13.95
C ASN A 48 16.83 -8.14 -12.81
N SER A 49 15.52 -8.19 -13.09
CA SER A 49 14.44 -7.88 -12.14
C SER A 49 13.44 -9.05 -11.96
N ALA A 50 13.77 -10.23 -12.48
CA ALA A 50 12.95 -11.43 -12.40
C ALA A 50 13.62 -12.54 -11.57
N ASN A 51 12.84 -13.55 -11.19
CA ASN A 51 13.31 -14.72 -10.45
C ASN A 51 13.96 -14.37 -9.10
N ASN A 52 13.25 -13.58 -8.29
CA ASN A 52 13.63 -13.18 -6.93
C ASN A 52 13.52 -14.37 -5.94
N THR A 53 14.18 -15.49 -6.25
CA THR A 53 14.06 -16.80 -5.58
C THR A 53 14.75 -16.89 -4.23
N TRP A 54 15.44 -15.82 -3.84
CA TRP A 54 15.94 -15.59 -2.48
C TRP A 54 14.87 -14.98 -1.57
N TYR A 55 13.75 -14.52 -2.13
CA TYR A 55 12.50 -14.34 -1.41
C TYR A 55 11.75 -15.68 -1.32
N PHE A 56 11.01 -15.93 -0.25
CA PHE A 56 10.23 -17.16 -0.07
C PHE A 56 8.84 -16.89 0.48
N ASN A 57 7.93 -17.83 0.22
CA ASN A 57 6.56 -17.75 0.74
C ASN A 57 6.47 -18.42 2.13
N PRO A 58 6.22 -17.67 3.22
CA PRO A 58 6.16 -18.23 4.58
C PRO A 58 4.92 -19.10 4.82
N ALA A 59 3.90 -19.05 3.96
CA ALA A 59 2.78 -20.00 4.01
C ALA A 59 3.14 -21.38 3.44
N GLN A 60 4.25 -21.48 2.68
CA GLN A 60 4.69 -22.70 1.99
C GLN A 60 6.08 -23.18 2.44
N THR A 61 6.75 -22.44 3.33
CA THR A 61 8.11 -22.72 3.79
C THR A 61 8.11 -22.94 5.30
N ASP A 62 8.90 -23.90 5.78
CA ASP A 62 9.11 -24.08 7.23
C ASP A 62 9.89 -22.88 7.79
N THR A 63 9.24 -22.14 8.69
CA THR A 63 9.79 -20.93 9.32
C THR A 63 10.33 -21.16 10.74
N ALA A 64 10.36 -22.40 11.23
CA ALA A 64 10.71 -22.69 12.63
C ALA A 64 12.10 -22.21 13.05
N GLN A 65 13.06 -22.17 12.10
CA GLN A 65 14.42 -21.67 12.33
C GLN A 65 14.63 -20.22 11.84
N GLY A 66 13.57 -19.53 11.44
CA GLY A 66 13.61 -18.13 11.02
C GLY A 66 14.10 -17.19 12.12
N SER A 67 14.89 -16.19 11.73
CA SER A 67 15.33 -15.10 12.60
C SER A 67 14.71 -13.78 12.17
N TYR A 68 14.26 -12.97 13.13
CA TYR A 68 13.60 -11.70 12.86
C TYR A 68 14.58 -10.54 12.77
N ALA A 69 14.27 -9.57 11.92
CA ALA A 69 14.86 -8.23 11.92
C ALA A 69 13.77 -7.17 11.93
N ALA A 70 13.83 -6.28 12.92
CA ALA A 70 13.04 -5.05 12.93
C ALA A 70 13.65 -4.07 11.92
N ILE A 71 12.85 -3.66 10.95
CA ILE A 71 13.22 -2.67 9.94
C ILE A 71 12.40 -1.43 10.25
N GLN A 72 13.05 -0.38 10.75
CA GLN A 72 12.37 0.80 11.28
C GLN A 72 12.81 2.08 10.56
N TRP A 73 11.88 3.02 10.41
CA TRP A 73 12.11 4.35 9.84
C TRP A 73 11.17 5.37 10.50
N ASN A 74 11.46 6.67 10.36
CA ASN A 74 10.61 7.72 10.94
C ASN A 74 9.30 7.87 10.15
N ALA A 75 8.18 8.06 10.84
CA ALA A 75 6.85 8.15 10.22
C ALA A 75 6.61 9.48 9.48
N PHE A 76 7.41 10.52 9.74
CA PHE A 76 7.28 11.80 9.04
C PHE A 76 7.77 11.72 7.58
N PRO A 77 7.07 12.31 6.60
CA PRO A 77 7.42 12.33 5.17
C PRO A 77 8.85 12.83 4.90
N GLY A 78 9.79 11.90 4.72
CA GLY A 78 11.21 12.21 4.56
C GLY A 78 11.50 13.02 3.30
N ARG A 79 10.71 12.78 2.25
CA ARG A 79 10.82 13.49 0.98
C ARG A 79 10.58 15.00 1.09
N LEU A 80 9.80 15.46 2.08
CA LEU A 80 9.65 16.90 2.32
C LEU A 80 10.97 17.51 2.76
N GLY A 81 11.66 16.89 3.71
CA GLY A 81 13.00 17.30 4.14
C GLY A 81 14.03 17.20 3.02
N PHE A 82 13.98 16.13 2.23
CA PHE A 82 14.87 15.92 1.09
C PHE A 82 14.75 17.02 0.02
N TYR A 83 13.53 17.27 -0.49
CA TYR A 83 13.33 18.18 -1.62
C TYR A 83 13.16 19.65 -1.24
N PHE A 84 12.61 19.93 -0.06
CA PHE A 84 12.27 21.28 0.38
C PHE A 84 12.92 21.67 1.72
N GLY A 85 13.51 20.74 2.47
CA GLY A 85 14.22 21.04 3.73
C GLY A 85 15.73 21.19 3.62
N GLY A 86 16.29 21.14 2.40
CA GLY A 86 17.72 21.29 2.16
C GLY A 86 18.56 20.05 2.51
N GLN A 87 17.95 18.86 2.63
CA GLN A 87 18.64 17.62 3.00
C GLN A 87 19.27 16.85 1.82
N GLY A 88 19.56 17.53 0.71
CA GLY A 88 20.33 17.00 -0.41
C GLY A 88 19.55 16.75 -1.70
N GLY A 89 18.22 16.87 -1.70
CA GLY A 89 17.41 16.85 -2.92
C GLY A 89 17.42 18.19 -3.65
N THR A 90 17.13 18.17 -4.95
CA THR A 90 16.97 19.39 -5.75
C THR A 90 15.51 19.56 -6.19
N ASN A 91 15.06 20.80 -6.14
CA ASN A 91 13.85 21.26 -6.83
C ASN A 91 14.25 22.34 -7.84
N ALA A 92 13.40 22.57 -8.84
CA ALA A 92 13.69 23.41 -10.00
C ALA A 92 14.05 24.88 -9.68
N LYS A 93 13.83 25.34 -8.44
CA LYS A 93 14.13 26.71 -7.99
C LYS A 93 15.14 26.77 -6.83
N GLY A 94 15.67 25.64 -6.36
CA GLY A 94 16.52 25.59 -5.16
C GLY A 94 15.83 26.10 -3.89
N LEU A 95 14.49 26.00 -3.84
CA LEU A 95 13.70 26.47 -2.70
C LEU A 95 14.00 25.63 -1.45
N VAL A 96 14.27 26.30 -0.33
CA VAL A 96 14.35 25.68 0.99
C VAL A 96 13.30 26.33 1.89
N LEU A 97 12.40 25.51 2.41
CA LEU A 97 11.32 25.89 3.31
C LEU A 97 11.75 25.74 4.77
N PRO A 98 11.28 26.61 5.67
CA PRO A 98 11.49 26.44 7.10
C PRO A 98 10.73 25.21 7.62
N GLU A 99 11.17 24.67 8.75
CA GLU A 99 10.59 23.47 9.37
C GLU A 99 9.07 23.59 9.60
N GLU A 100 8.59 24.77 10.04
CA GLU A 100 7.16 25.01 10.24
C GLU A 100 6.34 24.83 8.96
N ASP A 101 6.88 25.19 7.80
CA ASP A 101 6.21 24.99 6.51
C ASP A 101 6.24 23.52 6.08
N LEU A 102 7.31 22.78 6.40
CA LEU A 102 7.36 21.34 6.14
C LEU A 102 6.33 20.60 7.01
N LEU A 103 6.20 20.97 8.28
CA LEU A 103 5.20 20.43 9.19
C LEU A 103 3.78 20.76 8.72
N ALA A 104 3.53 22.01 8.31
CA ALA A 104 2.23 22.41 7.75
C ALA A 104 1.89 21.64 6.47
N LEU A 105 2.86 21.47 5.57
CA LEU A 105 2.68 20.71 4.32
C LEU A 105 2.34 19.25 4.60
N ALA A 106 3.06 18.61 5.52
CA ALA A 106 2.79 17.23 5.92
C ALA A 106 1.36 17.04 6.46
N ASP A 107 0.88 18.01 7.24
CA ASP A 107 -0.44 17.98 7.85
C ASP A 107 -1.59 18.36 6.91
N THR A 108 -1.38 19.31 5.99
CA THR A 108 -2.50 19.98 5.31
C THR A 108 -2.40 20.01 3.79
N GLY A 109 -1.27 19.60 3.24
CA GLY A 109 -0.95 19.80 1.83
C GLY A 109 -0.64 21.24 1.45
N ARG A 110 -0.48 22.13 2.44
CA ARG A 110 -0.20 23.56 2.28
C ARG A 110 0.86 24.05 3.27
N THR A 111 1.65 25.05 2.89
CA THR A 111 2.52 25.78 3.82
C THR A 111 1.68 26.51 4.87
N LYS A 112 2.29 27.05 5.93
CA LYS A 112 1.56 27.71 7.01
C LYS A 112 0.76 28.94 6.54
N ASP A 113 1.22 29.58 5.47
CA ASP A 113 0.58 30.75 4.84
C ASP A 113 -0.42 30.34 3.75
N GLY A 114 -0.62 29.03 3.52
CA GLY A 114 -1.67 28.49 2.65
C GLY A 114 -1.24 28.08 1.24
N THR A 115 0.04 28.21 0.90
CA THR A 115 0.58 27.83 -0.43
C THR A 115 0.47 26.31 -0.63
N PRO A 116 -0.30 25.83 -1.61
CA PRO A 116 -0.45 24.40 -1.87
C PRO A 116 0.79 23.81 -2.56
N PHE A 117 0.90 22.48 -2.52
CA PHE A 117 1.96 21.78 -3.25
C PHE A 117 1.97 22.07 -4.76
N SER A 118 0.82 22.32 -5.39
CA SER A 118 0.73 22.67 -6.82
C SER A 118 1.57 23.88 -7.20
N ASP A 119 1.85 24.78 -6.25
CA ASP A 119 2.56 26.03 -6.46
C ASP A 119 4.05 25.92 -6.12
N LEU A 120 4.46 24.79 -5.50
CA LEU A 120 5.85 24.50 -5.19
C LEU A 120 6.62 24.06 -6.44
N PRO A 121 7.94 24.34 -6.51
CA PRO A 121 8.74 23.95 -7.66
C PRO A 121 8.80 22.41 -7.81
N GLN A 122 8.82 21.97 -9.06
CA GLN A 122 8.98 20.56 -9.42
C GLN A 122 10.29 19.99 -8.86
N ILE A 123 10.27 18.69 -8.57
CA ILE A 123 11.36 17.92 -7.99
C ILE A 123 12.06 17.08 -9.04
N THR A 124 13.33 16.75 -8.82
CA THR A 124 14.11 15.88 -9.71
C THR A 124 14.37 14.53 -9.04
N ASN A 125 13.96 13.42 -9.67
CA ASN A 125 14.23 12.08 -9.15
C ASN A 125 15.76 11.83 -9.15
N PRO A 126 16.38 11.48 -8.01
CA PRO A 126 17.83 11.34 -7.91
C PRO A 126 18.39 10.11 -8.62
N CYS A 127 17.56 9.11 -8.95
CA CYS A 127 17.99 7.92 -9.68
C CYS A 127 17.86 8.07 -11.20
N THR A 128 16.78 8.71 -11.68
CA THR A 128 16.47 8.77 -13.12
C THR A 128 16.72 10.14 -13.75
N GLY A 129 16.75 11.20 -12.94
CA GLY A 129 16.80 12.59 -13.42
C GLY A 129 15.44 13.15 -13.88
N ASP A 130 14.36 12.37 -13.77
CA ASP A 130 13.03 12.82 -14.19
C ASP A 130 12.53 13.98 -13.35
N VAL A 131 11.95 14.98 -14.01
CA VAL A 131 11.34 16.14 -13.36
C VAL A 131 9.84 15.94 -13.25
N SER A 132 9.29 16.12 -12.04
CA SER A 132 7.86 15.91 -11.77
C SER A 132 7.34 16.86 -10.70
N HIS A 133 6.02 17.03 -10.64
CA HIS A 133 5.39 17.58 -9.44
C HIS A 133 5.67 16.64 -8.24
N TYR A 134 5.68 17.19 -7.03
CA TYR A 134 5.76 16.35 -5.84
C TYR A 134 4.60 15.34 -5.84
N GLY A 135 4.87 14.08 -5.55
CA GLY A 135 3.83 13.08 -5.36
C GLY A 135 4.22 12.15 -4.23
N PRO A 136 3.49 11.06 -3.97
CA PRO A 136 2.29 10.60 -4.68
C PRO A 136 1.12 11.58 -4.65
N PHE A 137 0.22 11.43 -5.61
CA PHE A 137 -1.01 12.22 -5.68
C PHE A 137 -2.11 11.59 -4.81
N GLY A 138 -3.22 12.31 -4.67
CA GLY A 138 -4.39 11.87 -3.91
C GLY A 138 -4.60 12.69 -2.64
N PRO A 139 -5.61 12.32 -1.84
CA PRO A 139 -6.07 13.11 -0.70
C PRO A 139 -5.06 13.17 0.45
N ARG A 140 -4.22 12.14 0.61
CA ARG A 140 -3.08 12.11 1.55
C ARG A 140 -1.82 11.53 0.89
N GLY A 141 -1.70 11.67 -0.43
CA GLY A 141 -0.65 11.02 -1.22
C GLY A 141 0.77 11.29 -0.74
N TRP A 142 1.04 12.50 -0.23
CA TRP A 142 2.36 12.91 0.27
C TRP A 142 2.72 12.38 1.66
N GLN A 143 1.78 11.75 2.38
CA GLN A 143 2.04 11.02 3.62
C GLN A 143 2.50 9.59 3.28
N ASP A 144 3.56 9.49 2.48
CA ASP A 144 3.98 8.29 1.75
C ASP A 144 5.00 7.41 2.49
N GLU A 145 5.16 7.61 3.80
CA GLU A 145 6.07 6.82 4.66
C GLU A 145 5.33 5.69 5.37
N TYR A 146 4.30 5.15 4.71
CA TYR A 146 3.43 4.10 5.24
C TYR A 146 2.74 4.43 6.57
N CYS A 147 2.63 5.72 6.88
CA CYS A 147 1.85 6.29 7.96
C CYS A 147 1.09 7.49 7.43
N GLU A 148 -0.24 7.40 7.44
CA GLU A 148 -1.12 8.49 7.07
C GLU A 148 -1.88 8.97 8.29
N TRP A 149 -2.26 10.24 8.28
CA TRP A 149 -3.02 10.81 9.37
C TRP A 149 -4.05 11.84 8.93
N SER A 150 -5.01 12.03 9.83
CA SER A 150 -5.98 13.13 9.75
C SER A 150 -6.09 13.85 11.09
N VAL A 151 -6.42 15.13 11.03
CA VAL A 151 -6.46 16.02 12.19
C VAL A 151 -7.85 16.64 12.33
N GLU A 152 -8.43 16.47 13.51
CA GLU A 152 -9.63 17.20 13.94
C GLU A 152 -9.21 18.45 14.71
N ARG A 153 -9.74 19.61 14.32
CA ARG A 153 -9.44 20.90 14.93
C ARG A 153 -10.73 21.60 15.39
N ASP A 154 -10.61 22.41 16.43
CA ASP A 154 -11.70 23.31 16.83
C ASP A 154 -11.80 24.54 15.90
N SER A 155 -12.77 25.42 16.17
CA SER A 155 -12.99 26.64 15.40
C SER A 155 -11.87 27.68 15.53
N GLN A 156 -10.95 27.51 16.49
CA GLN A 156 -9.76 28.35 16.67
C GLN A 156 -8.51 27.74 15.98
N GLY A 157 -8.64 26.54 15.40
CA GLY A 157 -7.56 25.82 14.77
C GLY A 157 -6.72 24.96 15.72
N ASN A 158 -7.11 24.83 17.00
CA ASN A 158 -6.41 23.97 17.95
C ASN A 158 -6.70 22.49 17.64
N ILE A 159 -5.69 21.64 17.78
CA ILE A 159 -5.82 20.19 17.56
C ILE A 159 -6.61 19.56 18.70
N LEU A 160 -7.72 18.90 18.37
CA LEU A 160 -8.53 18.13 19.31
C LEU A 160 -8.13 16.65 19.31
N ARG A 161 -7.93 16.08 18.12
CA ARG A 161 -7.64 14.66 17.91
C ARG A 161 -6.80 14.48 16.65
N ILE A 162 -5.84 13.58 16.73
CA ILE A 162 -5.07 13.07 15.59
C ILE A 162 -5.38 11.59 15.45
N ASP A 163 -5.67 11.13 14.24
CA ASP A 163 -5.77 9.72 13.87
C ASP A 163 -4.60 9.36 12.98
N PHE A 164 -3.76 8.42 13.41
CA PHE A 164 -2.69 7.81 12.61
C PHE A 164 -3.11 6.41 12.19
N THR A 165 -2.90 6.06 10.91
CA THR A 165 -3.18 4.73 10.36
C THR A 165 -2.03 4.23 9.49
N CYS A 166 -1.80 2.94 9.55
CA CYS A 166 -0.98 2.17 8.61
C CYS A 166 -1.75 0.95 8.09
N GLU A 167 -3.08 0.95 8.18
CA GLU A 167 -3.90 -0.17 7.71
C GLU A 167 -3.88 -0.26 6.17
N ASN A 168 -3.55 -1.43 5.65
CA ASN A 168 -3.46 -1.64 4.21
C ASN A 168 -4.86 -1.67 3.56
N PRO A 169 -5.07 -1.02 2.40
CA PRO A 169 -6.36 -1.00 1.71
C PRO A 169 -6.83 -2.40 1.29
N GLU A 170 -5.92 -3.35 1.06
CA GLU A 170 -6.26 -4.73 0.72
C GLU A 170 -7.03 -5.44 1.84
N TYR A 171 -6.72 -5.15 3.11
CA TYR A 171 -7.45 -5.75 4.23
C TYR A 171 -8.90 -5.28 4.25
N TRP A 172 -9.12 -3.98 4.06
CA TRP A 172 -10.45 -3.37 4.03
C TRP A 172 -11.31 -3.84 2.86
N ASN A 173 -10.72 -3.97 1.66
CA ASN A 173 -11.40 -4.55 0.51
C ASN A 173 -11.76 -6.03 0.74
N THR A 174 -10.85 -6.80 1.35
CA THR A 174 -11.11 -8.21 1.71
C THR A 174 -12.22 -8.32 2.75
N LEU A 175 -12.21 -7.46 3.78
CA LEU A 175 -13.23 -7.42 4.82
C LEU A 175 -14.60 -7.02 4.27
N TRP A 176 -14.65 -6.03 3.38
CA TRP A 176 -15.87 -5.61 2.68
C TRP A 176 -16.47 -6.75 1.85
N ALA A 177 -15.62 -7.50 1.15
CA ALA A 177 -16.05 -8.67 0.38
C ALA A 177 -16.65 -9.78 1.26
N VAL A 178 -16.35 -9.80 2.56
CA VAL A 178 -17.00 -10.69 3.53
C VAL A 178 -18.30 -10.06 4.05
N ASP A 179 -18.20 -8.92 4.74
CA ASP A 179 -19.34 -8.27 5.40
C ASP A 179 -19.22 -6.73 5.48
N PRO A 180 -19.97 -5.98 4.64
CA PRO A 180 -20.04 -4.53 4.70
C PRO A 180 -20.52 -3.95 6.04
N ASN A 181 -21.37 -4.67 6.80
CA ASN A 181 -21.83 -4.19 8.11
C ASN A 181 -20.71 -4.23 9.15
N LYS A 182 -19.84 -5.23 9.08
CA LYS A 182 -18.65 -5.27 9.93
C LYS A 182 -17.71 -4.11 9.59
N VAL A 183 -17.51 -3.79 8.30
CA VAL A 183 -16.73 -2.61 7.91
C VAL A 183 -17.34 -1.32 8.49
N LEU A 184 -18.67 -1.14 8.40
CA LEU A 184 -19.35 0.01 9.00
C LEU A 184 -19.14 0.10 10.52
N GLU A 185 -19.26 -1.02 11.23
CA GLU A 185 -19.03 -1.09 12.68
C GLU A 185 -17.61 -0.62 13.04
N LEU A 186 -16.61 -1.10 12.29
CA LEU A 186 -15.22 -0.73 12.50
C LEU A 186 -14.93 0.74 12.14
N TYR A 187 -15.50 1.25 11.04
CA TYR A 187 -15.42 2.68 10.71
C TYR A 187 -15.94 3.56 11.86
N ARG A 188 -17.11 3.20 12.40
CA ARG A 188 -17.73 3.93 13.52
C ARG A 188 -16.90 3.88 14.79
N SER A 189 -16.37 2.71 15.14
CA SER A 189 -15.62 2.52 16.38
C SER A 189 -14.21 3.13 16.28
N THR A 190 -13.49 2.90 15.18
CA THR A 190 -12.14 3.40 14.97
C THR A 190 -12.09 4.93 14.88
N LEU A 191 -12.92 5.53 14.01
CA LEU A 191 -12.96 6.99 13.87
C LEU A 191 -13.75 7.66 15.01
N GLY A 192 -14.47 6.89 15.82
CA GLY A 192 -15.33 7.41 16.89
C GLY A 192 -16.50 8.23 16.39
N LYS A 193 -17.00 7.94 15.18
CA LYS A 193 -18.09 8.68 14.50
C LYS A 193 -19.29 7.75 14.30
N ARG A 194 -20.26 7.79 15.21
CA ARG A 194 -21.44 6.90 15.17
C ARG A 194 -22.39 7.18 14.01
N GLN A 195 -22.35 8.38 13.46
CA GLN A 195 -23.20 8.88 12.38
C GLN A 195 -22.79 8.38 10.98
N ILE A 196 -21.65 7.70 10.84
CA ILE A 196 -21.27 7.04 9.58
C ILE A 196 -22.41 6.10 9.17
N ALA A 197 -22.88 6.19 7.94
CA ALA A 197 -23.88 5.30 7.35
C ALA A 197 -23.21 4.30 6.39
N LEU A 198 -23.86 3.18 6.11
CA LEU A 198 -23.29 2.16 5.23
C LEU A 198 -23.11 2.70 3.80
N GLU A 199 -24.09 3.49 3.37
CA GLU A 199 -24.18 4.12 2.06
C GLU A 199 -23.02 5.07 1.81
N ASP A 200 -22.48 5.68 2.87
CA ASP A 200 -21.30 6.55 2.77
C ASP A 200 -20.08 5.82 2.22
N LEU A 201 -20.03 4.48 2.34
CA LEU A 201 -18.90 3.64 1.99
C LEU A 201 -19.01 3.03 0.58
N TYR A 202 -20.14 3.25 -0.10
CA TYR A 202 -20.38 2.68 -1.43
C TYR A 202 -19.58 3.39 -2.52
N LEU A 203 -19.12 2.61 -3.48
CA LEU A 203 -18.70 3.12 -4.78
C LEU A 203 -19.96 3.43 -5.59
N GLU A 204 -20.06 4.67 -6.04
CA GLU A 204 -21.15 5.13 -6.88
C GLU A 204 -20.70 5.30 -8.33
N ASP A 205 -21.63 5.12 -9.27
CA ASP A 205 -21.41 5.46 -10.66
C ASP A 205 -21.45 6.99 -10.78
N PRO A 206 -20.35 7.65 -11.22
CA PRO A 206 -20.27 9.10 -11.25
C PRO A 206 -21.27 9.76 -12.21
N SER A 207 -21.84 9.01 -13.16
CA SER A 207 -22.86 9.51 -14.10
C SER A 207 -24.29 9.43 -13.55
N THR A 208 -24.57 8.49 -12.63
CA THR A 208 -25.92 8.26 -12.12
C THR A 208 -26.09 8.55 -10.63
N GLY A 209 -24.99 8.63 -9.86
CA GLY A 209 -25.00 8.76 -8.41
C GLY A 209 -25.58 7.53 -7.68
N ARG A 210 -25.62 6.36 -8.34
CA ARG A 210 -26.14 5.12 -7.75
C ARG A 210 -25.02 4.17 -7.37
N PRO A 211 -25.19 3.36 -6.30
CA PRO A 211 -24.21 2.34 -5.95
C PRO A 211 -23.97 1.36 -7.09
N VAL A 212 -22.70 1.04 -7.33
CA VAL A 212 -22.25 0.07 -8.32
C VAL A 212 -22.20 -1.31 -7.69
N GLU A 213 -22.86 -2.30 -8.28
CA GLU A 213 -22.75 -3.68 -7.82
C GLU A 213 -21.40 -4.28 -8.24
N ASP A 214 -20.73 -4.96 -7.30
CA ASP A 214 -19.60 -5.84 -7.58
C ASP A 214 -20.12 -7.27 -7.85
N PRO A 215 -20.03 -7.76 -9.11
CA PRO A 215 -20.49 -9.11 -9.46
C PRO A 215 -19.81 -10.24 -8.66
N SER A 216 -18.62 -10.00 -8.10
CA SER A 216 -17.95 -10.97 -7.22
C SER A 216 -18.79 -11.30 -5.99
N THR A 217 -19.57 -10.34 -5.50
CA THR A 217 -20.33 -10.45 -4.25
C THR A 217 -21.83 -10.27 -4.40
N GLY A 218 -22.30 -9.69 -5.51
CA GLY A 218 -23.71 -9.33 -5.72
C GLY A 218 -24.20 -8.20 -4.80
N ARG A 219 -23.28 -7.35 -4.31
CA ARG A 219 -23.53 -6.23 -3.38
C ARG A 219 -22.85 -4.96 -3.87
N PRO A 220 -23.18 -3.78 -3.31
CA PRO A 220 -22.44 -2.55 -3.61
C PRO A 220 -20.93 -2.71 -3.42
N ALA A 221 -20.16 -2.23 -4.39
CA ALA A 221 -18.72 -2.16 -4.35
C ALA A 221 -18.26 -1.12 -3.31
N TYR A 222 -17.06 -1.32 -2.76
CA TYR A 222 -16.47 -0.44 -1.76
C TYR A 222 -15.79 0.77 -2.39
N ASN A 223 -15.97 1.95 -1.81
CA ASN A 223 -15.20 3.15 -2.15
C ASN A 223 -14.01 3.31 -1.19
N PRO A 224 -12.76 3.08 -1.64
CA PRO A 224 -11.57 3.19 -0.77
C PRO A 224 -11.25 4.65 -0.38
N LEU A 225 -11.75 5.63 -1.13
CA LEU A 225 -11.69 7.07 -0.82
C LEU A 225 -13.09 7.63 -0.52
N ASN A 226 -13.91 6.86 0.20
CA ASN A 226 -15.18 7.34 0.69
C ASN A 226 -15.02 8.59 1.56
N ARG A 227 -16.13 9.26 1.87
CA ARG A 227 -16.12 10.54 2.58
C ARG A 227 -15.44 10.51 3.96
N TRP A 228 -15.20 9.34 4.55
CA TRP A 228 -14.55 9.15 5.85
C TRP A 228 -13.08 8.71 5.74
N ASN A 229 -12.57 8.61 4.51
CA ASN A 229 -11.19 8.25 4.19
C ASN A 229 -10.62 9.11 3.03
N SER A 230 -10.93 10.41 3.02
CA SER A 230 -10.79 11.28 1.83
C SER A 230 -9.91 12.53 2.01
N GLY A 231 -9.12 12.64 3.08
CA GLY A 231 -8.23 13.79 3.27
C GLY A 231 -7.54 13.85 4.63
N PRO A 232 -6.70 14.86 4.86
CA PRO A 232 -5.97 15.03 6.11
C PRO A 232 -6.79 15.80 7.17
N VAL A 233 -7.97 16.30 6.81
CA VAL A 233 -8.90 16.96 7.74
C VAL A 233 -9.92 15.94 8.23
N SER A 234 -10.27 16.00 9.51
CA SER A 234 -11.36 15.22 10.11
C SER A 234 -12.40 16.18 10.70
N THR A 235 -13.66 16.06 10.28
CA THR A 235 -14.78 16.88 10.78
C THR A 235 -15.93 16.00 11.29
N ALA A 236 -17.01 16.61 11.76
CA ALA A 236 -18.20 15.87 12.15
C ALA A 236 -18.92 15.18 10.97
N SER A 237 -18.71 15.63 9.73
CA SER A 237 -19.47 15.15 8.56
C SER A 237 -18.64 14.44 7.50
N GLU A 238 -17.32 14.60 7.52
CA GLU A 238 -16.41 14.02 6.53
C GLU A 238 -14.97 13.96 7.06
N GLY A 239 -14.10 13.37 6.24
CA GLY A 239 -12.69 13.21 6.51
C GLY A 239 -12.40 12.08 7.50
N GLY A 240 -11.11 11.92 7.80
CA GLY A 240 -10.61 10.79 8.57
C GLY A 240 -9.54 10.01 7.80
N ALA A 241 -8.76 9.24 8.54
CA ALA A 241 -7.74 8.34 8.03
C ALA A 241 -8.04 6.93 8.52
N MET A 242 -8.92 6.22 7.81
CA MET A 242 -9.31 4.87 8.18
C MET A 242 -8.24 3.85 7.77
N HIS A 243 -7.74 3.99 6.55
CA HIS A 243 -6.68 3.15 6.01
C HIS A 243 -5.84 3.95 5.02
N LEU A 244 -4.72 3.38 4.58
CA LEU A 244 -3.80 4.01 3.65
C LEU A 244 -4.48 4.32 2.30
N THR A 245 -4.16 5.49 1.75
CA THR A 245 -4.72 6.08 0.52
C THR A 245 -3.65 6.61 -0.43
N SER A 246 -2.39 6.68 -0.02
CA SER A 246 -1.30 6.95 -0.94
C SER A 246 -1.15 5.74 -1.88
N THR A 247 -1.07 5.97 -3.19
CA THR A 247 -1.04 4.91 -4.22
C THR A 247 0.12 3.90 -4.08
N PRO A 248 1.32 4.25 -3.57
CA PRO A 248 2.37 3.27 -3.28
C PRO A 248 2.21 2.56 -1.93
N ASN A 249 1.35 3.05 -1.03
CA ASN A 249 1.16 2.50 0.33
C ASN A 249 0.25 1.26 0.32
N THR A 250 0.63 0.24 -0.44
CA THR A 250 -0.10 -1.03 -0.57
C THR A 250 0.75 -2.20 -0.12
N LEU A 251 0.14 -3.20 0.50
CA LEU A 251 0.87 -4.35 1.03
C LEU A 251 1.51 -5.18 -0.09
N GLN A 252 0.85 -5.25 -1.24
CA GLN A 252 1.41 -5.88 -2.42
C GLN A 252 2.73 -5.20 -2.85
N THR A 253 2.80 -3.87 -2.79
CA THR A 253 4.00 -3.11 -3.17
C THR A 253 5.14 -3.33 -2.20
N GLU A 254 4.85 -3.36 -0.90
CA GLU A 254 5.85 -3.66 0.13
C GLU A 254 6.45 -5.06 -0.06
N ILE A 255 5.61 -6.06 -0.36
CA ILE A 255 6.07 -7.42 -0.67
C ILE A 255 6.94 -7.42 -1.93
N GLY A 256 6.53 -6.71 -2.98
CA GLY A 256 7.31 -6.58 -4.21
C GLY A 256 8.65 -5.87 -4.01
N LEU A 257 8.69 -4.85 -3.16
CA LEU A 257 9.92 -4.15 -2.78
C LEU A 257 10.85 -5.08 -2.02
N ALA A 258 10.35 -5.76 -0.99
CA ALA A 258 11.14 -6.69 -0.19
C ALA A 258 11.65 -7.87 -1.04
N SER A 259 10.84 -8.39 -1.96
CA SER A 259 11.26 -9.48 -2.84
C SER A 259 12.36 -9.03 -3.81
N ALA A 260 12.20 -7.88 -4.46
CA ALA A 260 13.23 -7.32 -5.35
C ALA A 260 14.54 -7.01 -4.60
N ALA A 261 14.44 -6.58 -3.33
CA ALA A 261 15.59 -6.33 -2.47
C ALA A 261 16.37 -7.59 -2.08
N THR A 262 15.82 -8.80 -2.29
CA THR A 262 16.55 -10.06 -2.06
C THR A 262 17.64 -10.36 -3.08
N VAL A 263 17.79 -9.52 -4.11
CA VAL A 263 18.81 -9.68 -5.15
C VAL A 263 20.03 -8.79 -4.83
N PRO A 264 21.19 -9.35 -4.43
CA PRO A 264 22.42 -8.58 -4.29
C PRO A 264 22.84 -7.95 -5.62
N ARG A 265 23.37 -6.72 -5.55
CA ARG A 265 23.82 -5.94 -6.71
C ARG A 265 25.32 -5.60 -6.62
N PRO A 266 26.00 -5.34 -7.75
CA PRO A 266 27.43 -4.96 -7.77
C PRO A 266 27.77 -3.72 -6.94
N VAL A 267 26.80 -2.80 -6.79
CA VAL A 267 26.96 -1.59 -5.95
C VAL A 267 27.03 -1.89 -4.46
N GLY A 268 26.76 -3.13 -4.05
CA GLY A 268 26.73 -3.55 -2.65
C GLY A 268 25.54 -3.00 -1.87
N ASN A 269 25.56 -3.19 -0.55
CA ASN A 269 24.47 -2.85 0.36
C ASN A 269 24.97 -2.04 1.57
N SER A 270 25.88 -1.09 1.32
CA SER A 270 26.39 -0.14 2.30
C SER A 270 25.70 1.22 2.23
N ASN A 271 25.10 1.58 1.09
CA ASN A 271 24.38 2.82 0.88
C ASN A 271 22.97 2.52 0.34
N PRO A 272 21.90 2.89 1.07
CA PRO A 272 20.52 2.58 0.66
C PRO A 272 20.13 3.30 -0.64
N GLN A 273 20.61 4.53 -0.85
CA GLN A 273 20.29 5.34 -2.03
C GLN A 273 21.00 4.84 -3.30
N THR A 274 22.24 4.38 -3.19
CA THR A 274 22.93 3.75 -4.32
C THR A 274 22.29 2.41 -4.68
N LEU A 275 21.93 1.60 -3.68
CA LEU A 275 21.30 0.30 -3.89
C LEU A 275 19.93 0.44 -4.55
N ILE A 276 19.06 1.33 -4.05
CA ILE A 276 17.72 1.52 -4.61
C ILE A 276 17.77 2.01 -6.06
N CYS A 277 18.71 2.88 -6.43
CA CYS A 277 18.85 3.31 -7.83
C CYS A 277 19.29 2.18 -8.76
N CYS A 278 20.18 1.29 -8.29
CA CYS A 278 20.64 0.13 -9.07
C CYS A 278 19.58 -0.97 -9.16
N ALA A 279 18.85 -1.22 -8.08
CA ALA A 279 17.88 -2.30 -7.98
C ALA A 279 16.47 -1.89 -8.44
N GLN A 280 16.20 -0.58 -8.57
CA GLN A 280 14.93 0.01 -9.01
C GLN A 280 13.70 -0.53 -8.26
N TYR A 281 13.86 -0.83 -6.97
CA TYR A 281 12.72 -1.13 -6.09
C TYR A 281 12.19 0.18 -5.49
N GLY A 282 10.87 0.37 -5.41
CA GLY A 282 10.26 1.50 -4.69
C GLY A 282 10.70 2.90 -5.15
N GLN A 283 10.59 3.87 -4.24
CA GLN A 283 10.83 5.29 -4.49
C GLN A 283 12.06 5.81 -3.74
N PRO A 284 13.03 6.45 -4.42
CA PRO A 284 14.18 7.04 -3.75
C PRO A 284 13.81 8.25 -2.87
N ALA A 285 14.70 8.56 -1.93
CA ALA A 285 14.59 9.67 -0.97
C ALA A 285 13.42 9.61 0.04
N ARG A 286 12.65 8.51 0.07
CA ARG A 286 11.80 8.17 1.23
C ARG A 286 12.64 7.72 2.41
N ASN A 287 12.05 7.79 3.59
CA ASN A 287 12.56 7.10 4.77
C ASN A 287 12.29 5.59 4.67
N SER A 288 11.15 5.16 4.13
CA SER A 288 10.79 3.74 4.05
C SER A 288 11.62 2.96 3.03
N ASP A 289 11.40 3.20 1.73
CA ASP A 289 11.76 2.28 0.65
C ASP A 289 13.28 1.99 0.59
N PRO A 290 14.18 3.00 0.69
CA PRO A 290 15.61 2.75 0.73
C PRO A 290 16.05 1.95 1.97
N HIS A 291 15.43 2.18 3.13
CA HIS A 291 15.77 1.45 4.37
C HIS A 291 15.25 0.01 4.33
N ILE A 292 14.01 -0.21 3.89
CA ILE A 292 13.45 -1.55 3.74
C ILE A 292 14.30 -2.37 2.77
N GLY A 293 14.60 -1.83 1.59
CA GLY A 293 15.38 -2.54 0.60
C GLY A 293 16.81 -2.83 1.08
N LEU A 294 17.47 -1.88 1.75
CA LEU A 294 18.79 -2.10 2.33
C LEU A 294 18.76 -3.20 3.40
N SER A 295 17.85 -3.12 4.36
CA SER A 295 17.77 -4.07 5.46
C SER A 295 17.42 -5.48 5.00
N VAL A 296 16.51 -5.64 4.05
CA VAL A 296 16.21 -6.94 3.43
C VAL A 296 17.43 -7.46 2.66
N ASN A 297 18.11 -6.60 1.90
CA ASN A 297 19.31 -7.02 1.18
C ASN A 297 20.43 -7.46 2.14
N GLN A 298 20.57 -6.81 3.29
CA GLN A 298 21.52 -7.19 4.35
C GLN A 298 21.11 -8.47 5.10
N LEU A 299 19.82 -8.83 5.14
CA LEU A 299 19.43 -10.17 5.58
C LEU A 299 19.96 -11.22 4.60
N VAL A 300 19.84 -10.98 3.29
CA VAL A 300 20.26 -11.94 2.28
C VAL A 300 21.78 -12.03 2.14
N ALA A 301 22.45 -10.89 2.12
CA ALA A 301 23.90 -10.75 2.01
C ALA A 301 24.43 -9.92 3.20
N PRO A 302 24.61 -10.54 4.38
CA PRO A 302 25.10 -9.84 5.56
C PRO A 302 26.44 -9.13 5.31
N PRO A 303 26.59 -7.87 5.78
CA PRO A 303 27.86 -7.14 5.67
C PRO A 303 29.03 -7.85 6.35
N ASN A 304 28.76 -8.62 7.40
CA ASN A 304 29.76 -9.48 8.02
C ASN A 304 29.84 -10.82 7.26
N PRO A 305 30.95 -11.11 6.54
CA PRO A 305 31.08 -12.33 5.73
C PRO A 305 31.11 -13.63 6.54
N GLN A 306 31.22 -13.55 7.87
CA GLN A 306 31.12 -14.71 8.77
C GLN A 306 29.67 -15.10 9.09
N ARG A 307 28.69 -14.23 8.81
CA ARG A 307 27.28 -14.58 8.94
C ARG A 307 26.82 -15.32 7.68
N PRO A 308 26.04 -16.40 7.82
CA PRO A 308 25.47 -17.08 6.66
C PRO A 308 24.53 -16.14 5.91
N SER A 309 24.51 -16.26 4.58
CA SER A 309 23.44 -15.69 3.77
C SER A 309 22.09 -16.25 4.20
N ASN A 310 21.01 -15.50 3.98
CA ASN A 310 19.67 -15.96 4.27
C ASN A 310 18.79 -15.87 3.02
N LYS A 311 17.86 -16.81 2.83
CA LYS A 311 16.63 -16.46 2.12
C LYS A 311 15.82 -15.54 3.03
N ALA A 312 15.14 -14.56 2.47
CA ALA A 312 14.39 -13.57 3.25
C ALA A 312 12.91 -13.55 2.88
N THR A 313 12.06 -13.11 3.80
CA THR A 313 10.66 -12.75 3.56
C THR A 313 10.26 -11.61 4.48
N LEU A 314 9.15 -10.94 4.18
CA LEU A 314 8.39 -10.26 5.23
C LEU A 314 7.74 -11.31 6.13
N ALA A 315 7.91 -11.16 7.45
CA ALA A 315 7.43 -12.11 8.45
C ALA A 315 5.89 -12.19 8.45
N ASN A 316 5.34 -13.31 8.91
CA ASN A 316 3.89 -13.52 9.02
C ASN A 316 3.38 -13.15 10.42
N PRO A 317 2.42 -12.21 10.57
CA PRO A 317 1.71 -11.47 9.53
C PRO A 317 2.52 -10.34 8.89
N PRO A 318 2.57 -10.24 7.54
CA PRO A 318 3.18 -9.10 6.88
C PRO A 318 2.31 -7.86 7.09
N GLY A 319 2.94 -6.69 7.16
CA GLY A 319 2.27 -5.42 7.35
C GLY A 319 3.20 -4.37 7.92
N LEU A 320 2.69 -3.16 7.97
CA LEU A 320 3.36 -1.98 8.52
C LEU A 320 2.78 -1.70 9.88
N TYR A 321 3.63 -1.35 10.82
CA TYR A 321 3.21 -1.21 12.20
C TYR A 321 3.78 0.04 12.83
N ILE A 322 2.89 0.88 13.35
CA ILE A 322 3.24 2.04 14.17
C ILE A 322 3.95 1.52 15.44
N GLN A 323 5.06 2.15 15.80
CA GLN A 323 5.73 1.94 17.07
C GLN A 323 5.22 2.96 18.09
N MET A 324 5.32 2.63 19.38
CA MET A 324 4.97 3.58 20.43
C MET A 324 5.83 4.86 20.31
N PRO A 325 5.24 6.06 20.46
CA PRO A 325 6.01 7.29 20.48
C PRO A 325 6.97 7.39 21.67
N ASP A 326 8.08 8.09 21.46
CA ASP A 326 8.94 8.57 22.53
C ASP A 326 8.29 9.80 23.19
N PHE A 327 7.71 9.59 24.37
CA PHE A 327 7.05 10.64 25.14
C PHE A 327 8.00 11.49 26.00
N SER A 328 9.31 11.24 26.00
CA SER A 328 10.27 11.91 26.89
C SER A 328 10.32 13.44 26.71
N GLY A 329 10.07 13.92 25.49
CA GLY A 329 10.03 15.35 25.16
C GLY A 329 8.71 16.04 25.46
N TYR A 330 7.66 15.32 25.88
CA TYR A 330 6.32 15.87 26.01
C TYR A 330 6.10 16.56 27.36
N GLN A 331 5.45 17.72 27.35
CA GLN A 331 5.00 18.41 28.56
C GLN A 331 3.55 18.83 28.41
N THR A 332 2.70 18.37 29.33
CA THR A 332 1.28 18.73 29.40
C THR A 332 1.06 19.87 30.41
N PRO A 333 0.04 20.73 30.24
CA PRO A 333 -0.21 21.84 31.14
C PRO A 333 -0.43 21.47 32.61
N ASP A 334 -0.94 20.27 32.87
CA ASP A 334 -1.25 19.77 34.21
C ASP A 334 -0.31 18.65 34.68
N GLN A 335 0.82 18.46 33.99
CA GLN A 335 1.84 17.45 34.29
C GLN A 335 1.35 15.99 34.18
N THR A 336 0.17 15.74 33.60
CA THR A 336 -0.26 14.39 33.22
C THR A 336 0.74 13.78 32.23
N ASN A 337 1.02 12.48 32.33
CA ASN A 337 1.86 11.80 31.36
C ASN A 337 1.18 11.80 29.99
N ALA A 338 1.82 12.39 28.97
CA ALA A 338 1.26 12.46 27.62
C ALA A 338 1.02 11.08 26.99
N ALA A 339 1.71 10.03 27.46
CA ALA A 339 1.45 8.65 27.02
C ALA A 339 0.00 8.20 27.29
N GLU A 340 -0.68 8.78 28.29
CA GLU A 340 -2.10 8.49 28.57
C GLU A 340 -3.05 9.03 27.49
N PHE A 341 -2.57 9.91 26.61
CA PHE A 341 -3.35 10.53 25.53
C PHE A 341 -3.21 9.76 24.22
N TRP A 342 -2.31 8.77 24.17
CA TRP A 342 -2.16 7.85 23.06
C TRP A 342 -3.03 6.61 23.29
N THR A 343 -3.85 6.25 22.31
CA THR A 343 -4.68 5.05 22.35
C THR A 343 -4.40 4.20 21.12
N ILE A 344 -4.04 2.93 21.33
CA ILE A 344 -4.05 1.91 20.28
C ILE A 344 -5.52 1.57 20.02
N VAL A 345 -6.01 1.92 18.84
CA VAL A 345 -7.40 1.69 18.44
C VAL A 345 -7.54 0.36 17.72
N ARG A 346 -6.59 0.05 16.83
CA ARG A 346 -6.48 -1.25 16.15
C ARG A 346 -5.02 -1.72 16.17
N GLY A 347 -4.83 -3.03 16.20
CA GLY A 347 -3.52 -3.65 16.41
C GLY A 347 -3.22 -3.96 17.88
N THR A 348 -1.95 -4.23 18.19
CA THR A 348 -1.48 -4.64 19.52
C THR A 348 -0.07 -4.11 19.81
N SER A 349 0.27 -3.90 21.08
CA SER A 349 1.61 -3.49 21.51
C SER A 349 2.65 -4.61 21.41
N SER A 350 2.23 -5.86 21.29
CA SER A 350 3.12 -7.01 21.09
C SER A 350 2.39 -8.15 20.38
N LEU A 351 3.16 -8.95 19.64
CA LEU A 351 2.63 -10.08 18.88
C LEU A 351 3.57 -11.28 18.97
N THR A 352 3.02 -12.49 18.91
CA THR A 352 3.76 -13.71 18.64
C THR A 352 3.43 -14.22 17.24
N ASP A 353 4.40 -14.85 16.60
CA ASP A 353 4.18 -15.51 15.32
C ASP A 353 3.29 -16.76 15.46
N PRO A 354 2.95 -17.46 14.35
CA PRO A 354 2.12 -18.66 14.40
C PRO A 354 2.67 -19.80 15.27
N ASP A 355 3.98 -19.83 15.52
CA ASP A 355 4.67 -20.84 16.33
C ASP A 355 4.86 -20.39 17.80
N GLY A 356 4.30 -19.24 18.17
CA GLY A 356 4.37 -18.68 19.52
C GLY A 356 5.67 -17.93 19.86
N ARG A 357 6.53 -17.66 18.87
CA ARG A 357 7.78 -16.89 19.08
C ARG A 357 7.46 -15.40 19.16
N PRO A 358 8.05 -14.64 20.11
CA PRO A 358 7.84 -13.21 20.20
C PRO A 358 8.38 -12.51 18.94
N MET A 359 7.56 -11.67 18.34
CA MET A 359 7.96 -10.84 17.22
C MET A 359 8.46 -9.47 17.73
N PRO A 360 9.42 -8.82 17.04
CA PRO A 360 9.99 -7.58 17.53
C PRO A 360 9.01 -6.40 17.38
N GLY A 361 9.10 -5.45 18.31
CA GLY A 361 8.34 -4.20 18.26
C GLY A 361 6.84 -4.34 18.52
N ASN A 362 6.13 -3.27 18.19
CA ASN A 362 4.68 -3.16 18.28
C ASN A 362 4.03 -3.49 16.94
N TYR A 363 2.77 -3.93 16.98
CA TYR A 363 1.94 -4.27 15.83
C TYR A 363 0.69 -3.38 15.81
N ILE A 364 0.88 -2.07 15.96
CA ILE A 364 -0.19 -1.06 16.01
C ILE A 364 -0.57 -0.69 14.58
N LEU A 365 -1.87 -0.76 14.28
CA LEU A 365 -2.44 -0.50 12.96
C LEU A 365 -3.08 0.88 12.88
N HIS A 366 -3.77 1.28 13.95
CA HIS A 366 -4.41 2.58 14.07
C HIS A 366 -4.25 3.10 15.49
N ALA A 367 -3.87 4.37 15.63
CA ALA A 367 -3.76 5.01 16.92
C ALA A 367 -4.36 6.42 16.92
N THR A 368 -4.85 6.84 18.07
CA THR A 368 -5.30 8.22 18.28
C THR A 368 -4.45 8.92 19.32
N PHE A 369 -4.13 10.19 19.08
CA PHE A 369 -3.60 11.09 20.09
C PHE A 369 -4.62 12.19 20.39
N ARG A 370 -5.20 12.18 21.59
CA ARG A 370 -6.20 13.17 22.01
C ARG A 370 -6.17 13.40 23.52
N VAL A 371 -6.41 14.63 23.94
CA VAL A 371 -6.58 14.94 25.36
C VAL A 371 -7.97 14.44 25.82
N PRO A 372 -8.07 13.75 26.97
CA PRO A 372 -9.36 13.33 27.53
C PRO A 372 -10.35 14.50 27.71
N PRO A 373 -11.65 14.34 27.38
CA PRO A 373 -12.62 15.45 27.40
C PRO A 373 -12.83 16.13 28.76
N ASN A 374 -12.43 15.49 29.86
CA ASN A 374 -12.52 16.05 31.21
C ASN A 374 -11.36 17.01 31.55
N LYS A 375 -10.32 17.09 30.71
CA LYS A 375 -9.24 18.08 30.83
C LYS A 375 -9.67 19.38 30.14
N ARG A 376 -9.21 20.53 30.64
CA ARG A 376 -9.58 21.88 30.14
C ARG A 376 -8.57 22.45 29.14
N TYR A 377 -7.91 21.60 28.37
CA TYR A 377 -6.91 21.97 27.36
C TYR A 377 -6.95 20.97 26.21
N THR A 378 -6.30 21.31 25.10
CA THR A 378 -6.28 20.54 23.85
C THR A 378 -4.88 19.98 23.57
N VAL A 379 -4.73 19.20 22.49
CA VAL A 379 -3.40 18.75 22.05
C VAL A 379 -2.48 19.94 21.77
N SER A 380 -3.04 21.07 21.30
CA SER A 380 -2.26 22.28 21.01
C SER A 380 -1.71 23.03 22.23
N ASP A 381 -2.12 22.63 23.43
CA ASP A 381 -1.57 23.14 24.68
C ASP A 381 -0.38 22.32 25.20
N ILE A 382 -0.15 21.15 24.62
CA ILE A 382 1.00 20.29 24.91
C ILE A 382 2.22 20.82 24.15
N THR A 383 3.40 20.69 24.75
CA THR A 383 4.67 20.92 24.06
C THR A 383 5.46 19.64 23.83
N ILE A 384 6.23 19.60 22.74
CA ILE A 384 7.29 18.61 22.50
C ILE A 384 8.59 19.40 22.42
N ASN A 385 9.54 19.10 23.30
CA ASN A 385 10.83 19.80 23.40
C ASN A 385 10.68 21.32 23.52
N GLY A 386 9.68 21.77 24.29
CA GLY A 386 9.37 23.19 24.51
C GLY A 386 8.60 23.88 23.39
N GLN A 387 8.34 23.22 22.26
CA GLN A 387 7.51 23.75 21.16
C GLN A 387 6.07 23.26 21.28
N LYS A 388 5.09 24.17 21.21
CA LYS A 388 3.67 23.79 21.17
C LYS A 388 3.36 22.91 19.97
N ILE A 389 2.48 21.92 20.15
CA ILE A 389 1.99 21.09 19.05
C ILE A 389 0.99 21.90 18.20
N ARG A 390 1.45 22.35 17.03
CA ARG A 390 0.63 23.04 16.03
C ARG A 390 0.22 22.09 14.90
N TRP A 391 1.05 21.08 14.65
CA TRP A 391 0.94 20.13 13.56
C TRP A 391 1.09 18.70 14.08
N ALA A 392 0.27 17.77 13.57
CA ALA A 392 0.35 16.35 13.86
C ALA A 392 1.69 15.74 13.40
N GLY A 393 2.33 16.31 12.38
CA GLY A 393 3.70 15.97 11.99
C GLY A 393 4.72 16.04 13.14
N GLN A 394 4.53 16.93 14.14
CA GLN A 394 5.39 16.99 15.33
C GLN A 394 5.25 15.75 16.19
N VAL A 395 4.04 15.17 16.26
CA VAL A 395 3.81 13.88 16.93
C VAL A 395 4.39 12.74 16.08
N ALA A 396 4.17 12.75 14.76
CA ALA A 396 4.71 11.76 13.82
C ALA A 396 6.24 11.61 13.89
N GLN A 397 6.96 12.72 14.09
CA GLN A 397 8.42 12.70 14.24
C GLN A 397 8.91 11.94 15.50
N THR A 398 8.04 11.70 16.48
CA THR A 398 8.39 11.06 17.76
C THR A 398 8.22 9.54 17.76
N PHE A 399 7.72 8.95 16.67
CA PHE A 399 7.63 7.50 16.56
C PHE A 399 8.20 6.98 15.24
N LEU A 400 8.42 5.66 15.24
CA LEU A 400 8.91 4.94 14.07
C LEU A 400 7.77 4.11 13.47
N MET A 401 7.85 3.87 12.17
CA MET A 401 7.17 2.77 11.52
C MET A 401 8.09 1.55 11.53
N GLN A 402 7.49 0.36 11.47
CA GLN A 402 8.22 -0.89 11.38
C GLN A 402 7.59 -1.84 10.39
N ILE A 403 8.45 -2.54 9.65
CA ILE A 403 8.13 -3.83 9.04
C ILE A 403 9.09 -4.89 9.58
N THR A 404 8.63 -6.14 9.67
CA THR A 404 9.44 -7.24 10.22
C THR A 404 9.94 -8.13 9.09
N GLY A 405 11.25 -8.15 8.87
CA GLY A 405 11.89 -9.13 7.99
C GLY A 405 12.16 -10.46 8.73
N MET A 406 12.13 -11.56 8.00
CA MET A 406 12.55 -12.89 8.47
C MET A 406 13.63 -13.44 7.56
N GLY A 407 14.75 -13.89 8.14
CA GLY A 407 15.84 -14.59 7.45
C GLY A 407 15.89 -16.09 7.80
N LEU A 408 16.02 -16.93 6.78
CA LEU A 408 16.32 -18.37 6.87
C LEU A 408 17.73 -18.65 6.34
N ALA A 409 18.63 -19.07 7.22
CA ALA A 409 20.03 -19.34 6.89
C ALA A 409 20.17 -20.30 5.70
N GLN A 410 21.09 -19.99 4.80
CA GLN A 410 21.42 -20.77 3.62
C GLN A 410 22.90 -21.17 3.63
N PRO A 411 23.23 -22.38 3.12
CA PRO A 411 24.61 -22.82 2.99
C PRO A 411 25.35 -22.12 1.84
N SER A 412 24.62 -21.64 0.83
CA SER A 412 25.15 -20.92 -0.31
C SER A 412 25.01 -19.40 -0.14
N ARG A 413 25.75 -18.64 -0.94
CA ARG A 413 25.57 -17.19 -1.06
C ARG A 413 24.55 -16.87 -2.14
N ALA A 414 23.83 -15.76 -1.96
CA ALA A 414 22.98 -15.23 -2.99
C ALA A 414 23.79 -14.77 -4.21
N PRO A 415 23.37 -15.11 -5.44
CA PRO A 415 24.04 -14.65 -6.64
C PRO A 415 23.88 -13.15 -6.78
N VAL A 416 24.98 -12.48 -7.14
CA VAL A 416 24.96 -11.05 -7.49
C VAL A 416 24.45 -10.93 -8.93
N GLN A 417 23.48 -10.05 -9.14
CA GLN A 417 22.94 -9.70 -10.47
C GLN A 417 23.27 -8.26 -10.80
N ASP A 418 23.55 -7.95 -12.06
CA ASP A 418 23.74 -6.57 -12.54
C ASP A 418 22.57 -5.66 -12.16
N CYS A 419 22.77 -4.34 -12.21
CA CYS A 419 21.68 -3.39 -11.98
C CYS A 419 20.50 -3.67 -12.92
N VAL A 420 19.30 -3.35 -12.44
CA VAL A 420 18.09 -3.41 -13.26
C VAL A 420 18.27 -2.47 -14.45
N GLY A 421 17.86 -2.94 -15.63
CA GLY A 421 17.99 -2.20 -16.86
C GLY A 421 16.88 -2.50 -17.84
N VAL A 422 17.06 -2.00 -19.06
CA VAL A 422 16.12 -2.19 -20.16
C VAL A 422 16.36 -3.57 -20.79
N PRO A 423 15.32 -4.40 -21.02
CA PRO A 423 15.46 -5.67 -21.69
C PRO A 423 15.69 -5.47 -23.20
N SER A 424 16.27 -6.48 -23.87
CA SER A 424 16.41 -6.47 -25.33
C SER A 424 15.08 -6.61 -26.08
N THR A 425 14.03 -7.05 -25.39
CA THR A 425 12.68 -7.19 -25.92
C THR A 425 11.69 -6.97 -24.80
N GLU A 426 10.85 -5.95 -24.93
CA GLU A 426 9.71 -5.72 -24.04
C GLU A 426 8.57 -6.69 -24.37
N LEU A 427 7.89 -7.16 -23.34
CA LEU A 427 6.75 -8.07 -23.46
C LEU A 427 5.49 -7.42 -22.91
N ALA A 428 4.35 -7.84 -23.44
CA ALA A 428 3.05 -7.48 -22.87
C ALA A 428 2.98 -7.96 -21.40
N GLN A 429 2.73 -7.03 -20.48
CA GLN A 429 2.63 -7.28 -19.05
C GLN A 429 1.19 -7.09 -18.60
N PRO A 430 0.53 -8.11 -18.04
CA PRO A 430 -0.79 -7.92 -17.43
C PRO A 430 -0.60 -7.13 -16.12
N LEU A 431 -1.54 -6.28 -15.73
CA LEU A 431 -1.44 -5.47 -14.51
C LEU A 431 -2.55 -5.85 -13.51
N GLN A 432 -3.79 -5.43 -13.75
CA GLN A 432 -4.94 -5.72 -12.88
C GLN A 432 -6.14 -6.20 -13.68
N LEU A 433 -6.98 -7.05 -13.07
CA LEU A 433 -8.26 -7.48 -13.62
C LEU A 433 -9.39 -6.95 -12.74
N PHE A 434 -10.47 -6.50 -13.37
CA PHE A 434 -11.68 -6.00 -12.71
C PHE A 434 -12.94 -6.53 -13.39
N HIS A 435 -14.05 -6.54 -12.68
CA HIS A 435 -15.36 -6.46 -13.33
C HIS A 435 -15.52 -5.11 -14.04
N SER A 436 -16.06 -5.09 -15.26
CA SER A 436 -16.08 -3.87 -16.08
C SER A 436 -16.86 -2.72 -15.43
N SER A 437 -17.94 -3.01 -14.70
CA SER A 437 -18.76 -2.01 -13.99
C SER A 437 -17.95 -1.30 -12.90
N VAL A 438 -17.25 -2.07 -12.07
CA VAL A 438 -16.41 -1.56 -10.98
C VAL A 438 -15.29 -0.68 -11.52
N PHE A 439 -14.55 -1.15 -12.52
CA PHE A 439 -13.47 -0.33 -13.11
C PHE A 439 -14.01 0.96 -13.74
N SER A 440 -15.14 0.90 -14.43
CA SER A 440 -15.71 2.08 -15.08
C SER A 440 -16.08 3.16 -14.05
N ALA A 441 -16.63 2.77 -12.90
CA ALA A 441 -16.95 3.69 -11.82
C ALA A 441 -15.68 4.25 -11.14
N LEU A 442 -14.68 3.40 -10.88
CA LEU A 442 -13.39 3.83 -10.33
C LEU A 442 -12.68 4.82 -11.28
N ALA A 443 -12.52 4.46 -12.55
CA ALA A 443 -11.81 5.28 -13.53
C ALA A 443 -12.58 6.56 -13.90
N GLY A 444 -13.91 6.53 -13.79
CA GLY A 444 -14.77 7.70 -14.04
C GLY A 444 -14.88 8.67 -12.86
N THR A 445 -14.44 8.28 -11.67
CA THR A 445 -14.53 9.10 -10.45
C THR A 445 -13.25 9.91 -10.28
N ASN A 446 -13.36 11.24 -10.37
CA ASN A 446 -12.24 12.15 -10.14
C ASN A 446 -11.86 12.18 -8.65
N VAL A 447 -10.55 12.21 -8.38
CA VAL A 447 -10.01 12.31 -7.01
C VAL A 447 -9.35 13.68 -6.83
N PRO A 448 -9.92 14.55 -5.96
CA PRO A 448 -9.26 15.79 -5.57
C PRO A 448 -7.89 15.51 -4.94
N ASN A 449 -6.91 16.33 -5.26
CA ASN A 449 -5.57 16.26 -4.67
C ASN A 449 -4.92 17.64 -4.60
N PHE A 450 -3.92 17.76 -3.74
CA PHE A 450 -3.23 19.02 -3.45
C PHE A 450 -2.13 19.35 -4.46
N MET A 451 -1.89 18.45 -5.43
CA MET A 451 -0.88 18.64 -6.47
C MET A 451 -1.41 19.33 -7.73
N GLY A 452 -2.74 19.44 -7.86
CA GLY A 452 -3.37 20.04 -9.05
C GLY A 452 -3.23 19.19 -10.32
N VAL A 453 -2.88 17.90 -10.18
CA VAL A 453 -2.72 16.97 -11.31
C VAL A 453 -3.93 16.05 -11.39
N PRO A 454 -4.53 15.81 -12.58
CA PRO A 454 -5.66 14.89 -12.70
C PRO A 454 -5.35 13.49 -12.15
N MET A 455 -6.31 12.93 -11.41
CA MET A 455 -6.25 11.59 -10.85
C MET A 455 -7.68 11.04 -10.75
N ASN A 456 -7.84 9.75 -10.98
CA ASN A 456 -9.10 9.05 -10.78
C ASN A 456 -8.97 7.98 -9.70
N LEU A 457 -10.12 7.52 -9.20
CA LEU A 457 -10.22 6.60 -8.07
C LEU A 457 -9.66 5.20 -8.38
N ALA A 458 -9.49 4.82 -9.65
CA ALA A 458 -8.81 3.58 -10.01
C ALA A 458 -7.34 3.57 -9.54
N SER A 459 -6.74 4.74 -9.32
CA SER A 459 -5.41 4.88 -8.73
C SER A 459 -5.32 4.41 -7.27
N ASN A 460 -6.47 4.25 -6.60
CA ASN A 460 -6.60 3.74 -5.24
C ASN A 460 -7.20 2.32 -5.19
N SER A 461 -7.17 1.62 -6.32
CA SER A 461 -7.57 0.21 -6.40
C SER A 461 -6.55 -0.71 -5.70
N THR A 462 -6.87 -1.99 -5.61
CA THR A 462 -5.97 -3.03 -5.08
C THR A 462 -5.77 -4.13 -6.12
N LEU A 463 -4.80 -5.02 -5.89
CA LEU A 463 -4.54 -6.20 -6.73
C LEU A 463 -5.37 -7.43 -6.32
N ILE A 464 -6.46 -7.24 -5.57
CA ILE A 464 -7.38 -8.32 -5.20
C ILE A 464 -8.06 -8.85 -6.46
N ALA A 465 -7.97 -10.16 -6.67
CA ALA A 465 -8.55 -10.81 -7.84
C ALA A 465 -10.09 -10.77 -7.80
N PRO A 466 -10.76 -10.33 -8.87
CA PRO A 466 -12.21 -10.45 -8.97
C PRO A 466 -12.64 -11.92 -9.02
N THR A 467 -13.86 -12.21 -8.58
CA THR A 467 -14.42 -13.57 -8.57
C THR A 467 -15.42 -13.77 -9.70
N VAL A 468 -15.34 -14.94 -10.34
CA VAL A 468 -16.36 -15.52 -11.23
C VAL A 468 -16.73 -16.93 -10.74
N ARG A 469 -17.87 -17.47 -11.15
CA ARG A 469 -18.34 -18.80 -10.74
C ARG A 469 -18.29 -19.79 -11.89
N ALA A 470 -18.13 -21.07 -11.54
CA ALA A 470 -18.29 -22.16 -12.50
C ALA A 470 -19.68 -22.10 -13.19
N GLY A 471 -19.68 -22.08 -14.52
CA GLY A 471 -20.88 -21.95 -15.34
C GLY A 471 -21.28 -20.51 -15.68
N ASP A 472 -20.56 -19.49 -15.22
CA ASP A 472 -20.76 -18.12 -15.68
C ASP A 472 -20.44 -17.97 -17.17
N THR A 473 -21.19 -17.15 -17.89
CA THR A 473 -21.04 -16.95 -19.34
C THR A 473 -20.97 -15.47 -19.68
N ASN A 474 -20.00 -15.10 -20.51
CA ASN A 474 -19.79 -13.74 -21.03
C ASN A 474 -19.77 -12.66 -19.94
N VAL A 475 -19.10 -12.92 -18.81
CA VAL A 475 -18.92 -11.94 -17.74
C VAL A 475 -18.07 -10.77 -18.26
N PRO A 476 -18.57 -9.53 -18.26
CA PRO A 476 -17.82 -8.36 -18.71
C PRO A 476 -16.72 -8.01 -17.70
N MET A 477 -15.47 -8.05 -18.16
CA MET A 477 -14.29 -7.71 -17.35
C MET A 477 -13.38 -6.72 -18.08
N LEU A 478 -12.48 -6.10 -17.32
CA LEU A 478 -11.48 -5.19 -17.85
C LEU A 478 -10.11 -5.57 -17.30
N LEU A 479 -9.18 -5.86 -18.20
CA LEU A 479 -7.78 -6.13 -17.90
C LEU A 479 -6.95 -4.87 -18.21
N THR A 480 -6.19 -4.38 -17.25
CA THR A 480 -5.17 -3.37 -17.51
C THR A 480 -3.83 -4.05 -17.84
N ALA A 481 -3.06 -3.48 -18.77
CA ALA A 481 -1.80 -4.04 -19.23
C ALA A 481 -0.82 -2.95 -19.72
N LEU A 482 0.48 -3.22 -19.62
CA LEU A 482 1.51 -2.52 -20.40
C LEU A 482 1.76 -3.32 -21.68
N LEU A 483 1.69 -2.65 -22.83
CA LEU A 483 1.87 -3.29 -24.13
C LEU A 483 2.95 -2.55 -24.92
N PRO A 484 3.91 -3.28 -25.54
CA PRO A 484 4.89 -2.68 -26.44
C PRO A 484 4.26 -2.06 -27.70
N ASP A 485 3.10 -2.58 -28.13
CA ASP A 485 2.33 -2.09 -29.27
C ASP A 485 0.83 -2.08 -28.91
N ILE A 486 0.21 -0.92 -29.05
CA ILE A 486 -1.23 -0.69 -28.81
C ILE A 486 -2.04 -0.56 -30.10
N SER A 487 -1.41 -0.68 -31.28
CA SER A 487 -2.06 -0.53 -32.58
C SER A 487 -2.92 -1.73 -32.98
N ALA A 488 -2.72 -2.87 -32.32
CA ALA A 488 -3.47 -4.10 -32.52
C ALA A 488 -3.96 -4.68 -31.18
N LEU A 489 -5.07 -5.41 -31.22
CA LEU A 489 -5.60 -6.07 -30.02
C LEU A 489 -4.67 -7.21 -29.59
N PRO A 490 -4.35 -7.31 -28.28
CA PRO A 490 -3.60 -8.43 -27.76
C PRO A 490 -4.49 -9.68 -27.67
N THR A 491 -3.88 -10.84 -27.46
CA THR A 491 -4.61 -12.03 -26.99
C THR A 491 -4.53 -12.12 -25.47
N VAL A 492 -5.65 -12.51 -24.84
CA VAL A 492 -5.72 -12.72 -23.39
C VAL A 492 -6.11 -14.17 -23.12
N ALA A 493 -5.46 -14.79 -22.16
CA ALA A 493 -5.76 -16.13 -21.70
C ALA A 493 -5.73 -16.18 -20.17
N VAL A 494 -6.32 -17.24 -19.61
CA VAL A 494 -6.30 -17.54 -18.17
C VAL A 494 -5.80 -18.97 -18.03
N ASP A 495 -4.96 -19.26 -17.03
CA ASP A 495 -4.53 -20.64 -16.79
C ASP A 495 -5.70 -21.52 -16.32
N GLY A 496 -5.43 -22.82 -16.24
CA GLY A 496 -6.45 -23.81 -15.90
C GLY A 496 -7.41 -24.12 -17.07
N GLY A 497 -7.89 -25.36 -17.11
CA GLY A 497 -8.89 -25.76 -18.10
C GLY A 497 -10.25 -25.10 -17.86
N GLY A 498 -11.04 -24.98 -18.92
CA GLY A 498 -12.45 -24.61 -18.84
C GLY A 498 -12.76 -23.12 -18.73
N ILE A 499 -11.80 -22.24 -19.02
CA ILE A 499 -12.02 -20.79 -19.06
C ILE A 499 -11.74 -20.30 -20.47
N THR A 500 -12.64 -19.48 -21.01
CA THR A 500 -12.49 -18.84 -22.32
C THR A 500 -12.57 -17.34 -22.17
N VAL A 501 -11.73 -16.62 -22.92
CA VAL A 501 -11.63 -15.16 -22.91
C VAL A 501 -11.80 -14.65 -24.33
N GLN A 502 -12.72 -13.70 -24.51
CA GLN A 502 -12.89 -12.99 -25.77
C GLN A 502 -12.53 -11.52 -25.59
N VAL A 503 -11.48 -11.07 -26.28
CA VAL A 503 -11.09 -9.65 -26.34
C VAL A 503 -12.06 -8.88 -27.23
N GLN A 504 -12.64 -7.80 -26.72
CA GLN A 504 -13.61 -6.96 -27.42
C GLN A 504 -12.93 -5.76 -28.06
N ASP A 505 -12.23 -4.97 -27.24
CA ASP A 505 -11.53 -3.76 -27.64
C ASP A 505 -10.52 -3.34 -26.58
N MET A 506 -9.81 -2.25 -26.86
CA MET A 506 -8.77 -1.69 -26.00
C MET A 506 -8.78 -0.17 -26.11
N LYS A 507 -8.57 0.50 -24.99
CA LYS A 507 -8.36 1.95 -24.91
C LYS A 507 -7.21 2.29 -23.98
N SER A 508 -6.64 3.48 -24.10
CA SER A 508 -5.72 3.98 -23.09
C SER A 508 -6.48 4.59 -21.91
N VAL A 509 -5.96 4.42 -20.70
CA VAL A 509 -6.43 5.08 -19.49
C VAL A 509 -5.22 5.49 -18.66
N ASP A 510 -5.24 6.71 -18.13
CA ASP A 510 -4.23 7.19 -17.20
C ASP A 510 -4.69 6.92 -15.77
N TYR A 511 -3.94 6.11 -15.02
CA TYR A 511 -4.11 5.96 -13.57
C TYR A 511 -2.82 5.44 -12.93
N ALA A 512 -2.71 5.54 -11.61
CA ALA A 512 -1.59 4.94 -10.89
C ALA A 512 -1.93 3.47 -10.61
N VAL A 513 -1.27 2.54 -11.30
CA VAL A 513 -1.29 1.12 -10.91
C VAL A 513 -0.82 1.02 -9.46
N PRO A 514 -1.46 0.23 -8.57
CA PRO A 514 -1.03 0.09 -7.19
C PRO A 514 0.49 -0.12 -7.09
N GLY A 515 1.14 0.68 -6.24
CA GLY A 515 2.60 0.73 -6.12
C GLY A 515 3.28 1.87 -6.88
N ASN A 516 2.68 2.39 -7.95
CA ASN A 516 3.24 3.51 -8.68
C ASN A 516 2.99 4.83 -7.93
N THR A 517 4.04 5.66 -7.83
CA THR A 517 3.96 7.01 -7.27
C THR A 517 3.06 7.94 -8.11
N TYR A 518 3.09 7.80 -9.44
CA TYR A 518 2.45 8.70 -10.37
C TYR A 518 1.51 7.94 -11.33
N PRO A 519 0.37 8.53 -11.73
CA PRO A 519 -0.43 8.03 -12.82
C PRO A 519 0.35 7.99 -14.13
N GLY A 520 0.06 7.00 -14.97
CA GLY A 520 0.59 6.91 -16.32
C GLY A 520 -0.34 6.12 -17.24
N PRO A 521 -0.09 6.16 -18.56
CA PRO A 521 -0.94 5.49 -19.53
C PRO A 521 -0.78 3.99 -19.43
N VAL A 522 -1.91 3.28 -19.35
CA VAL A 522 -1.97 1.83 -19.52
C VAL A 522 -3.05 1.45 -20.52
N ALA A 523 -2.92 0.28 -21.12
CA ALA A 523 -3.97 -0.30 -21.95
C ALA A 523 -5.07 -0.88 -21.05
N ALA A 524 -6.30 -0.44 -21.24
CA ALA A 524 -7.51 -1.03 -20.67
C ALA A 524 -8.22 -1.86 -21.74
N ILE A 525 -8.13 -3.19 -21.59
CA ILE A 525 -8.61 -4.18 -22.54
C ILE A 525 -9.96 -4.72 -22.03
N ARG A 526 -11.03 -4.49 -22.77
CA ARG A 526 -12.35 -5.07 -22.45
C ARG A 526 -12.40 -6.51 -22.92
N ILE A 527 -12.79 -7.41 -22.02
CA ILE A 527 -12.86 -8.84 -22.28
C ILE A 527 -14.20 -9.41 -21.79
N LEU A 528 -14.64 -10.50 -22.41
CA LEU A 528 -15.72 -11.35 -21.92
C LEU A 528 -15.12 -12.66 -21.43
N VAL A 529 -15.43 -13.06 -20.20
CA VAL A 529 -14.96 -14.31 -19.59
C VAL A 529 -16.12 -15.29 -19.45
N SER A 530 -15.93 -16.52 -19.94
CA SER A 530 -16.86 -17.63 -19.71
C SER A 530 -16.15 -18.79 -19.04
N VAL A 531 -16.82 -19.38 -18.05
CA VAL A 531 -16.28 -20.46 -17.20
C VAL A 531 -17.17 -21.68 -17.35
N GLN A 532 -16.60 -22.82 -17.75
CA GLN A 532 -17.33 -24.08 -17.86
C GLN A 532 -17.88 -24.50 -16.48
N ALA A 533 -18.99 -25.25 -16.48
CA ALA A 533 -19.67 -25.65 -15.26
C ALA A 533 -18.84 -26.61 -14.39
N ASP A 534 -17.87 -27.31 -14.98
CA ASP A 534 -16.93 -28.24 -14.34
C ASP A 534 -15.53 -27.64 -14.11
N ALA A 535 -15.34 -26.34 -14.39
CA ALA A 535 -14.09 -25.66 -14.08
C ALA A 535 -13.79 -25.75 -12.58
N ALA A 536 -12.59 -26.21 -12.24
CA ALA A 536 -12.19 -26.33 -10.84
C ALA A 536 -12.19 -24.95 -10.15
N PRO A 537 -12.52 -24.86 -8.85
CA PRO A 537 -12.37 -23.60 -8.13
C PRO A 537 -10.90 -23.22 -7.91
N GLY A 538 -10.63 -21.97 -7.52
CA GLY A 538 -9.33 -21.50 -7.06
C GLY A 538 -8.74 -20.35 -7.90
N PRO A 539 -7.50 -19.94 -7.56
CA PRO A 539 -6.78 -18.87 -8.28
C PRO A 539 -6.52 -19.27 -9.71
N ARG A 540 -6.47 -18.25 -10.57
CA ARG A 540 -6.03 -18.36 -11.94
C ARG A 540 -5.17 -17.18 -12.35
N GLY A 541 -4.01 -17.43 -12.93
CA GLY A 541 -3.16 -16.41 -13.54
C GLY A 541 -3.75 -15.93 -14.86
N VAL A 542 -3.70 -14.61 -15.09
CA VAL A 542 -4.10 -14.00 -16.35
C VAL A 542 -2.85 -13.71 -17.18
N PHE A 543 -2.90 -14.07 -18.47
CA PHE A 543 -1.84 -13.85 -19.44
C PHE A 543 -2.30 -12.83 -20.48
N VAL A 544 -1.39 -11.97 -20.89
CA VAL A 544 -1.55 -11.12 -22.07
C VAL A 544 -0.38 -11.39 -23.02
N THR A 545 -0.66 -11.44 -24.32
CA THR A 545 0.36 -11.58 -25.35
C THR A 545 0.12 -10.48 -26.38
N GLY A 546 1.14 -9.64 -26.58
CA GLY A 546 1.07 -8.56 -27.57
C GLY A 546 0.98 -9.10 -28.99
N ALA A 547 0.49 -8.28 -29.92
CA ALA A 547 0.43 -8.66 -31.32
C ALA A 547 1.83 -9.02 -31.85
N GLY A 548 1.95 -10.17 -32.50
CA GLY A 548 3.24 -10.67 -33.02
C GLY A 548 4.24 -11.17 -31.98
N GLN A 549 3.91 -11.13 -30.68
CA GLN A 549 4.77 -11.66 -29.63
C GLN A 549 4.77 -13.19 -29.64
N THR A 550 5.97 -13.79 -29.68
CA THR A 550 6.15 -15.26 -29.79
C THR A 550 6.68 -15.92 -28.50
N LYS A 551 7.13 -15.13 -27.52
CA LYS A 551 7.55 -15.66 -26.21
C LYS A 551 6.34 -16.13 -25.41
N THR A 552 6.53 -17.24 -24.69
CA THR A 552 5.56 -17.74 -23.71
C THR A 552 5.26 -16.64 -22.68
N PRO A 553 3.98 -16.25 -22.53
CA PRO A 553 3.61 -15.23 -21.56
C PRO A 553 3.77 -15.78 -20.14
N THR A 554 4.14 -14.91 -19.21
CA THR A 554 4.18 -15.21 -17.77
C THR A 554 2.86 -14.76 -17.13
N PRO A 555 2.24 -15.56 -16.23
CA PRO A 555 1.07 -15.12 -15.48
C PRO A 555 1.49 -14.19 -14.34
N PHE A 556 0.54 -13.46 -13.75
CA PHE A 556 0.76 -12.39 -12.75
C PHE A 556 1.34 -11.10 -13.34
N PRO A 557 1.18 -9.93 -12.69
CA PRO A 557 0.47 -9.65 -11.43
C PRO A 557 -1.05 -9.83 -11.46
N SER A 558 -1.67 -9.95 -12.62
CA SER A 558 -3.13 -10.09 -12.72
C SER A 558 -3.61 -11.52 -12.47
N ALA A 559 -4.68 -11.66 -11.68
CA ALA A 559 -5.31 -12.94 -11.36
C ALA A 559 -6.85 -12.88 -11.40
N LEU A 560 -7.47 -14.04 -11.54
CA LEU A 560 -8.91 -14.29 -11.47
C LEU A 560 -9.17 -15.36 -10.40
N HIS A 561 -10.25 -15.23 -9.63
CA HIS A 561 -10.67 -16.28 -8.70
C HIS A 561 -11.91 -17.01 -9.25
N VAL A 562 -11.82 -18.33 -9.42
CA VAL A 562 -12.99 -19.16 -9.78
C VAL A 562 -13.60 -19.74 -8.52
N ALA A 563 -14.84 -19.36 -8.22
CA ALA A 563 -15.62 -19.93 -7.13
C ALA A 563 -16.47 -21.11 -7.63
N SER A 564 -16.80 -22.03 -6.71
CA SER A 564 -17.84 -23.02 -6.95
C SER A 564 -19.19 -22.33 -7.17
N ARG A 565 -20.09 -23.02 -7.87
CA ARG A 565 -21.44 -22.50 -8.16
C ARG A 565 -22.22 -22.18 -6.89
#